data_AF-A0A940P5E1-F1
#
_entry.id   AF-A0A940P5E1-F1
#
_cell.length_a   1.000
_cell.length_b   1.000
_cell.length_c   1.000
_cell.angle_alpha   90.00
_cell.angle_beta   90.00
_cell.angle_gamma   90.00
#
_symmetry.space_group_name_H-M   'P 1'
#
loop_
_entity.id
_entity.type
_entity.pdbx_description
1 polymer ?
#
loop_
_entity_poly.entity_id
_entity_poly.type
_entity_poly.pdbx_seq_one_letter_code
_entity_poly.pdbx_strand_id
1 'polypeptide(L)' 'MNLLFIGDVVGENGCRFLQKKLPGLKRELGIDITVINGENSANGNGITRDSADMLFRAGADVITTGNH' A
#
# COMPACT_ATOMS: atom_id res chain seq x y z
N MET A 1 -17.40 8.07 -7.15
CA MET A 1 -16.14 7.33 -7.32
C MET A 1 -15.14 7.93 -6.35
N ASN A 2 -14.73 7.17 -5.34
CA ASN A 2 -13.84 7.61 -4.28
C ASN A 2 -12.46 6.97 -4.44
N LEU A 3 -11.43 7.81 -4.58
CA LEU A 3 -10.04 7.38 -4.67
C LEU A 3 -9.34 7.61 -3.34
N LEU A 4 -8.62 6.60 -2.86
CA LEU A 4 -7.70 6.70 -1.73
C LEU A 4 -6.27 6.62 -2.25
N PHE A 5 -5.47 7.66 -1.98
CA PHE A 5 -4.03 7.62 -2.19
C PHE A 5 -3.33 7.49 -0.85
N ILE A 6 -2.46 6.49 -0.73
CA ILE A 6 -1.59 6.27 0.42
C ILE A 6 -0.18 6.66 0.02
N GLY A 7 0.42 7.56 0.81
CA GLY A 7 1.82 7.93 0.66
C GLY A 7 2.78 6.78 0.98
N ASP A 8 4.05 7.12 1.14
CA ASP A 8 5.13 6.15 1.31
C ASP A 8 4.86 5.08 2.36
N VAL A 9 4.86 3.83 1.90
CA VAL A 9 4.86 2.67 2.78
C VAL A 9 6.31 2.26 3.02
N VAL A 10 6.71 2.28 4.29
CA VAL A 10 8.09 2.02 4.70
C VAL A 10 8.22 0.66 5.38
N GLY A 11 8.98 -0.23 4.75
CA GLY A 11 9.34 -1.55 5.22
C GLY A 11 8.17 -2.51 5.44
N GLU A 12 8.52 -3.68 5.96
CA GLU A 12 7.56 -4.74 6.26
C GLU A 12 6.50 -4.30 7.29
N ASN A 13 6.88 -3.43 8.23
CA ASN A 13 5.98 -2.90 9.25
C ASN A 13 4.86 -2.04 8.63
N GLY A 14 5.18 -1.18 7.66
CA GLY A 14 4.18 -0.40 6.93
C GLY A 14 3.22 -1.30 6.15
N CYS A 15 3.76 -2.31 5.47
CA CYS A 15 2.95 -3.29 4.74
C CYS A 15 1.98 -4.05 5.66
N ARG A 16 2.47 -4.55 6.82
CA ARG A 16 1.65 -5.26 7.81
C ARG A 16 0.60 -4.36 8.47
N PHE A 17 0.92 -3.09 8.70
CA PHE A 17 -0.04 -2.11 9.22
C PHE A 17 -1.21 -1.94 8.25
N LEU A 18 -0.91 -1.74 6.97
CA LEU A 18 -1.94 -1.59 5.93
C LEU A 18 -2.80 -2.84 5.80
N GLN A 19 -2.22 -4.04 5.78
CA GLN A 19 -2.99 -5.29 5.74
C GLN A 19 -4.04 -5.39 6.86
N LYS A 20 -3.74 -4.84 8.05
CA LYS A 20 -4.66 -4.86 9.19
C LYS A 20 -5.71 -3.76 9.15
N LYS A 21 -5.42 -2.60 8.57
CA LYS A 21 -6.25 -1.39 8.72
C LYS A 21 -6.99 -0.99 7.44
N LEU A 22 -6.34 -1.13 6.30
CA LEU A 22 -6.83 -0.64 5.02
C LEU A 22 -8.18 -1.25 4.62
N PRO A 23 -8.46 -2.57 4.78
CA PRO A 23 -9.76 -3.13 4.42
C PRO A 23 -10.94 -2.51 5.19
N GLY A 24 -10.73 -2.18 6.47
CA GLY A 24 -11.74 -1.50 7.29
C GLY A 24 -11.99 -0.08 6.82
N LEU A 25 -10.92 0.68 6.57
CA LEU A 25 -10.98 2.05 6.08
C LEU A 25 -11.64 2.14 4.70
N LYS A 26 -11.29 1.22 3.77
CA LYS A 26 -11.91 1.14 2.43
C LYS A 26 -13.44 0.98 2.54
N ARG A 27 -13.91 0.12 3.45
CA ARG A 27 -15.35 -0.10 3.67
C ARG A 27 -16.03 1.10 4.31
N GLU A 28 -15.41 1.72 5.30
CA GLU A 28 -15.96 2.87 6.01
C GLU A 28 -16.14 4.08 5.09
N LEU A 29 -15.15 4.34 4.24
CA LEU A 29 -15.14 5.50 3.34
C LEU A 29 -15.72 5.20 1.95
N GLY A 30 -16.14 3.95 1.69
CA GLY A 30 -16.63 3.53 0.37
C GLY A 30 -15.62 3.78 -0.75
N ILE A 31 -14.38 3.32 -0.57
CA ILE A 31 -13.28 3.52 -1.52
C ILE A 31 -13.40 2.55 -2.71
N ASP A 32 -13.40 3.10 -3.92
CA ASP A 32 -13.49 2.34 -5.17
C ASP A 32 -12.10 1.96 -5.72
N ILE A 33 -11.11 2.85 -5.58
CA ILE A 33 -9.74 2.65 -6.09
C ILE A 33 -8.74 3.09 -5.03
N THR A 34 -7.74 2.26 -4.75
CA THR A 34 -6.64 2.54 -3.82
C THR A 34 -5.30 2.52 -4.54
N VAL A 35 -4.58 3.64 -4.47
CA VAL A 35 -3.21 3.78 -4.96
C VAL A 35 -2.27 3.87 -3.77
N ILE A 36 -1.16 3.13 -3.79
CA ILE A 36 -0.17 3.13 -2.71
C ILE A 36 1.23 3.43 -3.27
N ASN A 37 1.96 4.38 -2.69
CA ASN A 37 3.38 4.53 -2.96
C ASN A 37 4.18 3.44 -2.22
N GLY A 38 4.76 2.53 -2.98
CA GLY A 38 5.54 1.40 -2.49
C GLY A 38 7.05 1.58 -2.57
N GLU A 39 7.57 2.79 -2.86
CA GLU A 39 9.01 3.01 -3.11
C GLU A 39 9.93 2.62 -1.94
N ASN A 40 9.40 2.55 -0.72
CA ASN A 40 10.14 2.16 0.48
C ASN A 40 9.60 0.88 1.11
N SER A 41 8.78 0.10 0.39
CA SER A 41 8.04 -1.04 0.95
C SER A 41 8.92 -2.24 1.31
N ALA A 42 10.08 -2.37 0.65
CA ALA A 42 11.09 -3.34 1.02
C ALA A 42 11.82 -2.93 2.33
N ASN A 43 12.48 -3.89 2.99
CA ASN A 43 13.33 -3.56 4.13
C ASN A 43 14.57 -2.78 3.65
N GLY A 44 14.63 -1.49 3.99
CA GLY A 44 15.63 -0.55 3.47
C GLY A 44 14.96 0.44 2.52
N ASN A 45 15.15 0.24 1.22
CA ASN A 45 14.60 1.06 0.15
C ASN A 45 14.19 0.21 -1.06
N GLY A 46 13.36 0.77 -1.93
CA GLY A 46 12.83 0.12 -3.12
C GLY A 46 11.64 -0.80 -2.84
N ILE A 47 11.32 -1.61 -3.85
CA ILE A 47 10.22 -2.57 -3.84
C ILE A 47 10.72 -3.97 -4.21
N THR A 48 10.34 -4.98 -3.44
CA THR A 48 10.55 -6.40 -3.80
C THR A 48 9.23 -7.00 -4.27
N ARG A 49 9.30 -8.18 -4.91
CA ARG A 49 8.09 -8.96 -5.22
C ARG A 49 7.25 -9.21 -3.97
N ASP A 50 7.89 -9.59 -2.88
CA ASP A 50 7.21 -9.90 -1.62
C ASP A 50 6.52 -8.66 -1.03
N SER A 51 7.18 -7.49 -1.04
CA SER A 51 6.55 -6.26 -0.54
C SER A 51 5.39 -5.80 -1.42
N ALA A 52 5.52 -5.90 -2.75
CA ALA A 52 4.42 -5.63 -3.68
C ALA A 52 3.22 -6.56 -3.41
N ASP A 53 3.45 -7.86 -3.26
CA ASP A 53 2.40 -8.84 -2.94
C ASP A 53 1.72 -8.51 -1.61
N MET A 54 2.49 -8.04 -0.61
CA MET A 54 1.91 -7.60 0.66
C MET A 54 1.00 -6.38 0.50
N LEU A 55 1.36 -5.42 -0.35
CA LEU A 55 0.55 -4.23 -0.63
C LEU A 55 -0.73 -4.57 -1.41
N PHE A 56 -0.65 -5.43 -2.41
CA PHE A 56 -1.84 -5.92 -3.11
C PHE A 56 -2.79 -6.66 -2.17
N ARG A 57 -2.24 -7.52 -1.29
CA ARG A 57 -3.04 -8.20 -0.25
C ARG A 57 -3.66 -7.23 0.77
N ALA A 58 -3.04 -6.08 1.00
CA ALA A 58 -3.61 -5.05 1.87
C ALA A 58 -4.82 -4.33 1.23
N GLY A 59 -4.95 -4.41 -0.10
CA GLY A 59 -6.03 -3.78 -0.85
C GLY A 59 -5.58 -2.64 -1.76
N ALA A 60 -4.30 -2.57 -2.13
CA ALA A 60 -3.86 -1.72 -3.25
C ALA A 60 -4.45 -2.23 -4.57
N ASP A 61 -4.94 -1.30 -5.39
CA ASP A 61 -5.33 -1.57 -6.77
C ASP A 61 -4.19 -1.18 -7.73
N VAL A 62 -3.44 -0.13 -7.38
CA VAL A 62 -2.24 0.32 -8.08
C VAL A 62 -1.14 0.57 -7.07
N ILE A 63 0.09 0.17 -7.41
CA ILE A 63 1.30 0.54 -6.69
C ILE A 63 2.09 1.50 -7.56
N THR A 64 2.42 2.67 -7.01
CA THR A 64 3.38 3.61 -7.61
C THR A 64 4.74 3.45 -6.92
N THR A 65 5.79 3.92 -7.57
CA THR A 65 7.15 3.96 -7.01
C THR A 65 7.69 5.40 -7.08
N GLY A 66 8.92 5.57 -6.63
CA GLY A 66 9.60 6.86 -6.59
C GLY A 66 11.04 6.73 -7.08
N ASN A 67 11.96 7.39 -6.37
CA ASN A 67 13.37 7.43 -6.73
C ASN A 67 14.20 6.28 -6.14
N HIS A 68 13.56 5.34 -5.45
CA HIS A 68 14.12 4.13 -4.88
C HIS A 68 13.43 2.89 -5.48
#